data_AF-A0A7C4Z3I6-F1
#
_entry.id   AF-A0A7C4Z3I6-F1
#
_cell.length_a   1.000
_cell.length_b   1.000
_cell.length_c   1.000
_cell.angle_alpha   90.00
_cell.angle_beta   90.00
_cell.angle_gamma   90.00
#
_symmetry.space_group_name_H-M   'P 1'
#
loop_
_entity.id
_entity.type
_entity.pdbx_description
1 polymer ?
#
loop_
_entity_poly.entity_id
_entity_poly.type
_entity_poly.pdbx_seq_one_letter_code
_entity_poly.pdbx_strand_id
1 'polypeptide(L)'
;MFRRIYRVFGVLSALLGAVPLLKATAFPANTKAEVKTIEREASTNPHQPNLSPDVEEVVATCEPPNNGAGPLWCYGAPLLVREGSTVFASIMETGEGVPPLCNTRWRLYRRTASGWSKVCQADGFREREPCPLVLSGPNELLLSINPSVEPPGTKYGRCDPHLLQFDTRRPEAPSAAVHPKWSGNPRFTDHS
;
A
#
# COMPACT_ATOMS: atom_id res chain seq x y z
N MET A 1 11.10 31.21 -25.13
CA MET A 1 12.42 30.94 -25.74
C MET A 1 12.93 29.64 -25.16
N PHE A 2 13.27 28.67 -26.03
CA PHE A 2 13.94 27.36 -25.83
C PHE A 2 14.74 27.22 -24.50
N ARG A 3 14.90 26.05 -23.82
CA ARG A 3 14.91 24.64 -24.23
C ARG A 3 15.02 23.72 -22.99
N ARG A 4 14.41 22.52 -23.11
CA ARG A 4 14.86 21.17 -22.70
C ARG A 4 15.10 20.76 -21.22
N ILE A 5 14.21 19.85 -20.82
CA ILE A 5 14.43 18.55 -20.13
C ILE A 5 15.86 18.00 -20.25
N TYR A 6 16.38 17.45 -19.13
CA TYR A 6 17.07 16.15 -19.12
C TYR A 6 16.78 15.36 -17.83
N ARG A 7 16.30 14.12 -17.99
CA ARG A 7 16.73 12.97 -17.18
C ARG A 7 18.24 12.81 -17.37
N VAL A 8 18.99 12.40 -16.34
CA VAL A 8 20.07 11.38 -16.41
C VAL A 8 20.80 11.27 -15.07
N PHE A 9 20.96 10.00 -14.65
CA PHE A 9 22.03 9.33 -13.91
C PHE A 9 22.78 10.05 -12.78
N GLY A 10 22.94 9.29 -11.69
CA GLY A 10 23.88 9.59 -10.63
C GLY A 10 25.33 9.50 -11.10
N VAL A 11 26.13 10.43 -10.59
CA VAL A 11 27.53 10.24 -10.22
C VAL A 11 27.73 10.97 -8.89
N LEU A 12 28.19 10.23 -7.89
CA LEU A 12 28.71 10.77 -6.64
C LEU A 12 30.15 11.22 -6.90
N SER A 13 30.48 12.48 -6.65
CA SER A 13 31.85 12.85 -6.30
C SER A 13 31.87 14.14 -5.49
N ALA A 14 32.66 14.09 -4.42
CA ALA A 14 32.76 15.06 -3.34
C ALA A 14 33.42 16.37 -3.80
N LEU A 15 33.09 17.48 -3.12
CA LEU A 15 34.08 18.43 -2.59
C LEU A 15 33.43 19.47 -1.66
N LEU A 16 34.19 19.79 -0.62
CA LEU A 16 33.88 20.62 0.53
C LEU A 16 33.49 22.05 0.17
N GLY A 17 32.69 22.68 1.02
CA GLY A 17 32.59 24.14 1.05
C GLY A 17 31.54 24.70 2.01
N ALA A 18 31.98 25.00 3.23
CA ALA A 18 31.50 26.04 4.15
C ALA A 18 29.99 26.20 4.43
N VAL A 19 29.63 25.94 5.69
CA VAL A 19 28.42 26.42 6.35
C VAL A 19 28.55 27.92 6.64
N PRO A 20 27.47 28.70 6.49
CA PRO A 20 27.07 29.53 7.62
C PRO A 20 25.61 29.30 8.00
N LEU A 21 25.42 29.30 9.32
CA LEU A 21 24.16 29.26 10.06
C LEU A 21 23.16 30.29 9.48
N LEU A 22 21.99 29.82 9.03
CA LEU A 22 20.80 30.68 8.90
C LEU A 22 19.70 30.21 9.85
N LYS A 23 19.16 31.20 10.57
CA LYS A 23 18.21 31.14 11.66
C LYS A 23 16.98 30.26 11.34
N ALA A 24 16.57 29.50 12.35
CA ALA A 24 15.25 28.88 12.41
C ALA A 24 14.16 29.96 12.32
N THR A 25 13.39 29.94 11.23
CA THR A 25 12.11 30.64 11.12
C THR A 25 11.03 29.58 11.00
N ALA A 26 10.04 29.67 11.89
CA ALA A 26 8.94 28.75 12.06
C ALA A 26 8.25 28.36 10.74
N PHE A 27 8.01 27.06 10.55
CA PHE A 27 7.08 26.58 9.55
C PHE A 27 5.66 26.86 10.02
N PRO A 28 4.83 27.60 9.26
CA PRO A 28 3.41 27.65 9.55
C PRO A 28 2.81 26.26 9.33
N ALA A 29 2.01 25.85 10.30
CA ALA A 29 1.18 24.67 10.21
C ALA A 29 0.21 24.77 9.03
N ASN A 30 -0.13 23.59 8.50
CA ASN A 30 -1.37 23.32 7.79
C ASN A 30 -1.42 23.77 6.32
N THR A 31 -0.80 22.99 5.44
CA THR A 31 -1.24 22.88 4.04
C THR A 31 -1.90 21.53 3.86
N LYS A 32 -3.23 21.53 3.73
CA LYS A 32 -4.00 20.39 3.26
C LYS A 32 -3.40 19.96 1.91
N ALA A 33 -2.92 18.72 1.82
CA ALA A 33 -2.53 18.16 0.54
C ALA A 33 -3.76 18.11 -0.36
N GLU A 34 -3.75 18.93 -1.40
CA GLU A 34 -4.76 18.93 -2.46
C GLU A 34 -4.49 17.71 -3.33
N VAL A 35 -5.47 16.81 -3.46
CA VAL A 35 -5.40 15.66 -4.38
C VAL A 35 -5.34 16.23 -5.80
N LYS A 36 -4.13 16.32 -6.37
CA LYS A 36 -3.97 16.63 -7.79
C LYS A 36 -4.30 15.37 -8.58
N THR A 37 -5.48 15.37 -9.19
CA THR A 37 -5.77 14.52 -10.35
C THR A 37 -4.64 14.73 -11.36
N ILE A 38 -3.90 13.65 -11.66
CA ILE A 38 -2.96 13.68 -12.79
C ILE A 38 -3.83 13.67 -14.04
N GLU A 39 -4.18 14.85 -14.53
CA GLU A 39 -4.65 14.98 -15.90
C GLU A 39 -3.47 14.59 -16.79
N ARG A 40 -3.55 13.43 -17.44
CA ARG A 40 -2.64 13.12 -18.54
C ARG A 40 -2.87 14.20 -19.59
N GLU A 41 -1.80 14.90 -19.98
CA GLU A 41 -1.84 15.68 -21.22
C GLU A 41 -2.33 14.74 -22.33
N ALA A 42 -3.46 15.12 -22.94
CA ALA A 42 -4.04 14.36 -24.03
C ALA A 42 -2.97 14.14 -25.10
N SER A 43 -2.84 12.90 -25.58
CA SER A 43 -1.93 12.60 -26.67
C SER A 43 -2.25 13.50 -27.86
N THR A 44 -1.24 14.17 -28.40
CA THR A 44 -1.36 14.93 -29.65
C THR A 44 -1.43 14.03 -30.88
N ASN A 45 -1.32 12.70 -30.69
CA ASN A 45 -1.48 11.72 -31.74
C ASN A 45 -2.99 11.53 -32.03
N PRO A 46 -3.50 11.98 -33.19
CA PRO A 46 -4.93 11.87 -33.53
C PRO A 46 -5.42 10.43 -33.68
N HIS A 47 -4.52 9.44 -33.67
CA HIS A 47 -4.84 8.01 -33.71
C HIS A 47 -4.77 7.31 -32.35
N GLN A 48 -4.40 8.02 -31.28
CA GLN A 48 -4.38 7.42 -29.95
C GLN A 48 -5.78 7.57 -29.33
N PRO A 49 -6.50 6.46 -29.04
CA PRO A 49 -7.79 6.57 -28.37
C PRO A 49 -7.59 7.23 -27.00
N ASN A 50 -8.38 8.26 -26.73
CA ASN A 50 -8.45 8.90 -25.43
C ASN A 50 -9.23 7.98 -24.49
N LEU A 51 -8.52 7.07 -23.83
CA LEU A 51 -9.10 6.20 -22.82
C LEU A 51 -8.99 6.92 -21.46
N SER A 52 -10.06 7.61 -21.06
CA SER A 52 -10.27 7.96 -19.66
C SER A 52 -10.97 6.78 -18.98
N PRO A 53 -10.44 6.22 -17.89
CA PRO A 53 -11.20 5.25 -17.12
C PRO A 53 -12.42 5.94 -16.53
N ASP A 54 -13.61 5.40 -16.76
CA ASP A 54 -14.79 5.79 -16.00
C ASP A 54 -14.64 5.24 -14.58
N VAL A 55 -14.54 6.15 -13.61
CA VAL A 55 -14.51 5.79 -12.19
C VAL A 55 -15.94 5.79 -11.68
N GLU A 56 -16.51 4.60 -11.54
CA GLU A 56 -17.89 4.45 -11.02
C GLU A 56 -17.96 4.72 -9.51
N GLU A 57 -16.96 4.27 -8.74
CA GLU A 57 -16.94 4.35 -7.28
C GLU A 57 -15.50 4.37 -6.75
N VAL A 58 -15.19 5.32 -5.86
CA VAL A 58 -13.89 5.39 -5.17
C VAL A 58 -13.99 4.66 -3.84
N VAL A 59 -13.29 3.54 -3.70
CA VAL A 59 -13.28 2.74 -2.45
C VAL A 59 -12.28 3.31 -1.43
N ALA A 60 -11.07 3.65 -1.89
CA ALA A 60 -10.00 4.18 -1.06
C ALA A 60 -8.95 4.92 -1.90
N THR A 61 -8.22 5.83 -1.27
CA THR A 61 -7.00 6.42 -1.81
C THR A 61 -5.77 5.74 -1.21
N CYS A 62 -4.67 5.76 -1.95
CA CYS A 62 -3.38 5.24 -1.51
C CYS A 62 -2.27 6.15 -2.03
N GLU A 63 -1.52 6.75 -1.12
CA GLU A 63 -0.28 7.44 -1.48
C GLU A 63 0.77 6.44 -1.96
N PRO A 64 1.66 6.82 -2.90
CA PRO A 64 2.76 5.96 -3.31
C PRO A 64 3.66 5.59 -2.13
N PRO A 65 3.89 4.29 -1.85
CA PRO A 65 4.69 3.88 -0.71
C PRO A 65 6.19 4.10 -0.90
N ASN A 66 6.64 4.37 -2.14
CA ASN A 66 8.05 4.61 -2.49
C ASN A 66 9.00 3.50 -2.00
N ASN A 67 8.50 2.27 -1.90
CA ASN A 67 9.19 1.08 -1.42
C ASN A 67 9.35 0.00 -2.51
N GLY A 68 9.07 0.36 -3.77
CA GLY A 68 9.06 -0.55 -4.91
C GLY A 68 7.76 -1.33 -5.11
N ALA A 69 6.79 -1.23 -4.20
CA ALA A 69 5.44 -1.77 -4.37
C ALA A 69 4.47 -0.68 -4.88
N GLY A 70 3.37 -1.14 -5.48
CA GLY A 70 2.20 -0.33 -5.84
C GLY A 70 0.93 -0.90 -5.19
N PRO A 71 -0.20 -0.17 -5.24
CA PRO A 71 -1.43 -0.55 -4.53
C PRO A 71 -2.05 -1.88 -4.97
N LEU A 72 -1.67 -2.40 -6.14
CA LEU A 72 -2.11 -3.68 -6.68
C LEU A 72 -0.92 -4.62 -6.98
N TRP A 73 0.24 -4.36 -6.37
CA TRP A 73 1.44 -5.19 -6.52
C TRP A 73 1.28 -6.50 -5.77
N CYS A 74 0.52 -7.42 -6.35
CA CYS A 74 0.18 -8.71 -5.76
C CYS A 74 -0.09 -9.70 -6.91
N TYR A 75 0.96 -10.11 -7.61
CA TYR A 75 0.84 -10.82 -8.89
C TYR A 75 0.02 -12.11 -8.77
N GLY A 76 -1.13 -12.14 -9.44
CA GLY A 76 -2.03 -13.29 -9.48
C GLY A 76 -2.81 -13.58 -8.20
N ALA A 77 -2.55 -12.86 -7.10
CA ALA A 77 -3.24 -13.07 -5.83
C ALA A 77 -4.33 -12.02 -5.62
N PRO A 78 -5.58 -12.44 -5.31
CA PRO A 78 -6.73 -11.54 -5.33
C PRO A 78 -6.73 -10.58 -4.14
N LEU A 79 -6.98 -9.30 -4.41
CA LEU A 79 -7.25 -8.26 -3.40
C LEU A 79 -8.74 -7.95 -3.26
N LEU A 80 -9.58 -8.63 -4.05
CA LEU A 80 -11.03 -8.47 -4.10
C LEU A 80 -11.67 -9.86 -4.18
N VAL A 81 -12.56 -10.17 -3.24
CA VAL A 81 -13.30 -11.45 -3.22
C VAL A 81 -14.78 -11.20 -2.95
N ARG A 82 -15.64 -12.15 -3.32
CA ARG A 82 -17.09 -12.02 -3.19
C ARG A 82 -17.69 -13.25 -2.52
N GLU A 83 -18.52 -13.02 -1.51
CA GLU A 83 -19.36 -14.03 -0.88
C GLU A 83 -20.83 -13.60 -1.04
N GLY A 84 -21.57 -14.29 -1.91
CA GLY A 84 -22.94 -13.92 -2.26
C GLY A 84 -23.03 -12.49 -2.80
N SER A 85 -23.78 -11.63 -2.12
CA SER A 85 -23.92 -10.20 -2.44
C SER A 85 -22.89 -9.29 -1.76
N THR A 86 -22.08 -9.82 -0.85
CA THR A 86 -21.05 -9.06 -0.13
C THR A 86 -19.72 -9.15 -0.88
N VAL A 87 -19.04 -8.02 -1.05
CA VAL A 87 -17.70 -7.97 -1.64
C VAL A 87 -16.72 -7.50 -0.57
N PHE A 88 -15.55 -8.11 -0.50
CA PHE A 88 -14.46 -7.71 0.39
C PHE A 88 -13.26 -7.26 -0.43
N ALA A 89 -12.59 -6.19 0.01
CA ALA A 89 -11.37 -5.69 -0.60
C ALA A 89 -10.28 -5.47 0.45
N SER A 90 -9.06 -5.86 0.14
CA SER A 90 -7.86 -5.51 0.91
C SER A 90 -7.12 -4.40 0.18
N ILE A 91 -7.05 -3.22 0.80
CA ILE A 91 -6.43 -2.05 0.18
C ILE A 91 -5.38 -1.48 1.12
N MET A 92 -4.14 -1.43 0.65
CA MET A 92 -3.04 -0.91 1.45
C MET A 92 -3.18 0.60 1.73
N GLU A 93 -2.56 1.06 2.81
CA GLU A 93 -2.36 2.47 3.14
C GLU A 93 -0.88 2.71 3.43
N THR A 94 -0.33 3.78 2.88
CA THR A 94 1.05 4.20 3.11
C THR A 94 1.15 5.03 4.38
N GLY A 95 2.11 4.71 5.25
CA GLY A 95 2.35 5.44 6.48
C GLY A 95 3.07 6.77 6.25
N GLU A 96 2.51 7.86 6.79
CA GLU A 96 3.17 9.17 6.76
C GLU A 96 4.43 9.16 7.61
N GLY A 97 5.56 9.60 7.02
CA GLY A 97 6.85 9.65 7.71
C GLY A 97 7.46 8.29 8.04
N VAL A 98 6.86 7.18 7.61
CA VAL A 98 7.39 5.83 7.85
C VAL A 98 8.48 5.52 6.81
N PRO A 99 9.72 5.21 7.21
CA PRO A 99 10.81 4.90 6.28
C PRO A 99 10.45 3.75 5.33
N PRO A 100 10.87 3.79 4.04
CA PRO A 100 10.48 2.80 3.02
C PRO A 100 10.81 1.34 3.34
N LEU A 101 10.25 0.45 2.52
CA LEU A 101 10.14 -1.03 2.63
C LEU A 101 8.86 -1.46 3.34
N CYS A 102 8.90 -1.79 4.62
CA CYS A 102 7.71 -2.20 5.35
C CYS A 102 6.97 -0.98 5.92
N ASN A 103 6.43 -0.14 5.04
CA ASN A 103 5.81 1.15 5.38
C ASN A 103 4.35 1.27 4.97
N THR A 104 3.69 0.15 4.70
CA THR A 104 2.25 0.10 4.44
C THR A 104 1.53 -0.69 5.53
N ARG A 105 0.21 -0.53 5.59
CA ARG A 105 -0.68 -1.39 6.36
C ARG A 105 -1.84 -1.85 5.50
N TRP A 106 -2.39 -3.02 5.79
CA TRP A 106 -3.63 -3.46 5.17
C TRP A 106 -4.85 -2.76 5.80
N ARG A 107 -5.88 -2.56 4.97
CA ARG A 107 -7.23 -2.16 5.39
C ARG A 107 -8.22 -3.10 4.72
N LEU A 108 -9.12 -3.68 5.50
CA LEU A 108 -10.19 -4.53 5.02
C LEU A 108 -11.45 -3.68 4.81
N TYR A 109 -11.98 -3.71 3.59
CA TYR A 109 -13.20 -3.06 3.19
C TYR A 109 -14.29 -4.10 2.90
N ARG A 110 -15.53 -3.75 3.19
CA ARG A 110 -16.72 -4.53 2.89
C ARG A 110 -17.70 -3.68 2.10
N ARG A 111 -18.19 -4.21 0.98
CA ARG A 111 -19.31 -3.67 0.21
C ARG A 111 -20.59 -4.42 0.53
N THR A 112 -21.63 -3.67 0.86
CA THR A 112 -23.00 -4.18 0.98
C THR A 112 -23.93 -3.42 0.02
N ALA A 113 -25.24 -3.61 0.15
CA ALA A 113 -26.22 -2.76 -0.54
C ALA A 113 -26.09 -1.28 -0.18
N SER A 114 -25.54 -0.95 1.00
CA SER A 114 -25.32 0.41 1.48
C SER A 114 -23.99 1.04 1.00
N GLY A 115 -23.22 0.35 0.15
CA GLY A 115 -21.92 0.81 -0.33
C GLY A 115 -20.74 0.22 0.43
N TRP A 116 -19.56 0.84 0.27
CA TRP A 116 -18.31 0.42 0.91
C TRP A 116 -18.14 1.01 2.31
N SER A 117 -17.56 0.21 3.20
CA SER A 117 -17.07 0.65 4.50
C SER A 117 -15.77 -0.08 4.84
N LYS A 118 -14.85 0.62 5.51
CA LYS A 118 -13.68 -0.02 6.11
C LYS A 118 -14.12 -0.71 7.41
N VAL A 119 -13.91 -2.01 7.51
CA VAL A 119 -14.34 -2.83 8.66
C VAL A 119 -13.20 -3.17 9.59
N CYS A 120 -11.97 -3.29 9.09
CA CYS A 120 -10.79 -3.57 9.91
C CYS A 120 -9.52 -3.01 9.26
N GLN A 121 -8.43 -2.90 10.02
CA GLN A 121 -7.10 -2.52 9.54
C GLN A 121 -6.01 -2.98 10.51
N ALA A 122 -4.76 -3.00 10.07
CA ALA A 122 -3.64 -3.14 10.99
C ALA A 122 -3.43 -1.84 11.82
N ASP A 123 -2.92 -1.98 13.04
CA ASP A 123 -2.59 -0.81 13.87
C ASP A 123 -1.36 -0.06 13.32
N GLY A 124 -0.34 -0.80 12.91
CA GLY A 124 0.94 -0.26 12.45
C GLY A 124 1.21 -0.47 10.97
N PHE A 125 2.12 0.34 10.42
CA PHE A 125 2.64 0.19 9.07
C PHE A 125 3.81 -0.78 9.08
N ARG A 126 3.53 -2.05 8.83
CA ARG A 126 4.49 -3.17 8.92
C ARG A 126 4.54 -4.05 7.68
N GLU A 127 3.71 -3.77 6.69
CA GLU A 127 3.66 -4.50 5.43
C GLU A 127 4.50 -3.77 4.38
N ARG A 128 5.05 -4.51 3.43
CA ARG A 128 5.66 -3.92 2.22
C ARG A 128 4.66 -3.86 1.08
N GLU A 129 3.93 -4.95 0.86
CA GLU A 129 3.05 -5.17 -0.29
C GLU A 129 1.56 -5.23 0.14
N PRO A 130 0.61 -5.08 -0.78
CA PRO A 130 -0.79 -5.39 -0.54
C PRO A 130 -0.99 -6.82 -0.02
N CYS A 131 -1.91 -6.99 0.94
CA CYS A 131 -2.19 -8.28 1.57
C CYS A 131 -3.38 -8.98 0.87
N PRO A 132 -3.17 -10.09 0.14
CA PRO A 132 -4.24 -10.77 -0.59
C PRO A 132 -5.27 -11.46 0.31
N LEU A 133 -6.47 -11.67 -0.27
CA LEU A 133 -7.64 -12.27 0.35
C LEU A 133 -7.97 -13.63 -0.27
N VAL A 134 -8.54 -14.54 0.51
CA VAL A 134 -9.20 -15.74 -0.02
C VAL A 134 -10.41 -16.11 0.83
N LEU A 135 -11.47 -16.61 0.19
CA LEU A 135 -12.56 -17.26 0.90
C LEU A 135 -12.25 -18.76 0.99
N SER A 136 -11.99 -19.27 2.20
CA SER A 136 -11.69 -20.69 2.41
C SER A 136 -12.93 -21.54 2.64
N GLY A 137 -14.07 -20.91 2.95
CA GLY A 137 -15.36 -21.55 3.16
C GLY A 137 -16.46 -20.55 3.51
N PRO A 138 -17.68 -21.03 3.79
CA PRO A 138 -18.78 -20.17 4.18
C PRO A 138 -18.47 -19.37 5.45
N ASN A 139 -18.60 -18.06 5.34
CA ASN A 139 -18.27 -17.07 6.36
C ASN A 139 -16.81 -17.04 6.81
N GLU A 140 -15.89 -17.59 6.01
CA GLU A 140 -14.48 -17.66 6.35
C GLU A 140 -13.64 -16.93 5.32
N LEU A 141 -13.13 -15.76 5.72
CA LEU A 141 -12.24 -14.94 4.93
C LEU A 141 -10.84 -14.99 5.54
N LEU A 142 -9.83 -15.30 4.73
CA LEU A 142 -8.43 -15.25 5.12
C LEU A 142 -7.75 -14.05 4.45
N LEU A 143 -6.95 -13.32 5.20
CA LEU A 143 -6.06 -12.27 4.74
C LEU A 143 -4.61 -12.72 4.96
N SER A 144 -3.81 -12.78 3.91
CA SER A 144 -2.40 -13.13 4.00
C SER A 144 -1.56 -11.89 4.29
N ILE A 145 -0.87 -11.87 5.42
CA ILE A 145 -0.05 -10.74 5.87
C ILE A 145 1.41 -11.16 6.05
N ASN A 146 2.33 -10.21 5.96
CA ASN A 146 3.77 -10.45 6.12
C ASN A 146 4.44 -9.31 6.92
N PRO A 147 3.99 -9.06 8.17
CA PRO A 147 4.46 -7.94 8.96
C PRO A 147 5.94 -8.07 9.33
N SER A 148 6.67 -6.98 9.16
CA SER A 148 8.04 -6.84 9.68
C SER A 148 8.04 -6.81 11.21
N VAL A 149 8.94 -7.60 11.80
CA VAL A 149 9.21 -7.62 13.25
C VAL A 149 10.43 -6.78 13.63
N GLU A 150 11.01 -6.07 12.65
CA GLU A 150 12.20 -5.24 12.82
C GLU A 150 11.82 -3.75 13.00
N PRO A 151 12.77 -2.88 13.42
CA PRO A 151 12.56 -1.44 13.41
C PRO A 151 12.16 -0.93 12.00
N PRO A 152 11.32 0.12 11.91
CA PRO A 152 10.96 0.71 10.62
C PRO A 152 12.19 1.12 9.79
N GLY A 153 12.17 0.82 8.50
CA GLY A 153 13.27 1.09 7.56
C GLY A 153 14.37 0.03 7.49
N THR A 154 14.33 -1.02 8.33
CA THR A 154 15.24 -2.17 8.18
C THR A 154 14.98 -2.86 6.84
N LYS A 155 16.03 -3.02 6.04
CA LYS A 155 15.98 -3.70 4.74
C LYS A 155 16.24 -5.19 4.86
N TYR A 156 15.41 -6.01 4.21
CA TYR A 156 15.49 -7.47 4.28
C TYR A 156 15.43 -7.98 5.73
N GLY A 157 14.68 -7.24 6.55
CA GLY A 157 14.41 -7.54 7.95
C GLY A 157 13.59 -8.83 8.07
N ARG A 158 13.59 -9.42 9.26
CA ARG A 158 12.73 -10.58 9.52
C ARG A 158 11.26 -10.15 9.45
N CYS A 159 10.44 -10.95 8.79
CA CYS A 159 8.99 -10.82 8.83
C CYS A 159 8.36 -12.10 9.43
N ASP A 160 7.11 -11.96 9.85
CA ASP A 160 6.30 -13.05 10.42
C ASP A 160 5.06 -13.30 9.54
N PRO A 161 5.19 -14.02 8.41
CA PRO A 161 4.07 -14.26 7.53
C PRO A 161 3.05 -15.21 8.14
N HIS A 162 1.79 -14.78 8.15
CA HIS A 162 0.68 -15.56 8.68
C HIS A 162 -0.64 -15.13 8.05
N LEU A 163 -1.69 -15.92 8.31
CA LEU A 163 -3.04 -15.63 7.86
C LEU A 163 -3.83 -15.05 9.03
N LEU A 164 -4.56 -13.97 8.77
CA LEU A 164 -5.63 -13.50 9.64
C LEU A 164 -6.94 -14.08 9.13
N GLN A 165 -7.66 -14.79 9.99
CA GLN A 165 -8.99 -15.31 9.70
C GLN A 165 -10.04 -14.34 10.20
N PHE A 166 -11.07 -14.10 9.40
CA PHE A 166 -12.23 -13.27 9.72
C PHE A 166 -13.52 -14.07 9.54
N ASP A 167 -14.47 -13.84 10.45
CA ASP A 167 -15.88 -14.19 10.21
C ASP A 167 -16.50 -13.10 9.33
N THR A 168 -16.95 -13.43 8.11
CA THR A 168 -17.48 -12.43 7.17
C THR A 168 -18.74 -11.73 7.69
N ARG A 169 -19.43 -12.31 8.67
CA ARG A 169 -20.62 -11.73 9.32
C ARG A 169 -20.24 -10.68 10.36
N ARG A 170 -19.05 -10.79 10.95
CA ARG A 170 -18.48 -9.85 11.94
C ARG A 170 -17.00 -9.59 11.66
N PRO A 171 -16.67 -8.89 10.55
CA PRO A 171 -15.30 -8.70 10.08
C PRO A 171 -14.57 -7.54 10.77
N GLU A 172 -15.07 -7.03 11.90
CA GLU A 172 -14.50 -5.88 12.60
C GLU A 172 -13.16 -6.20 13.30
N ALA A 173 -12.90 -7.49 13.54
CA ALA A 173 -11.65 -8.01 14.08
C ALA A 173 -11.39 -9.43 13.54
N PRO A 174 -10.12 -9.84 13.44
CA PRO A 174 -9.80 -11.23 13.11
C PRO A 174 -10.30 -12.17 14.22
N SER A 175 -10.87 -13.31 13.84
CA SER A 175 -11.26 -14.38 14.76
C SER A 175 -10.08 -15.25 15.18
N ALA A 176 -9.04 -15.35 14.35
CA ALA A 176 -7.82 -16.09 14.65
C ALA A 176 -6.64 -15.60 13.79
N ALA A 177 -5.43 -15.90 14.26
CA ALA A 177 -4.21 -15.87 13.47
C ALA A 177 -3.73 -17.32 13.23
N VAL A 178 -3.46 -17.67 11.97
CA VAL A 178 -3.00 -18.99 11.57
C VAL A 178 -1.60 -18.88 10.99
N HIS A 179 -0.62 -19.43 11.70
CA HIS A 179 0.75 -19.52 11.23
C HIS A 179 0.94 -20.84 10.46
N PRO A 180 1.26 -20.80 9.14
CA PRO A 180 1.58 -22.01 8.40
C PRO A 180 2.77 -22.73 9.01
N LYS A 181 2.72 -24.07 9.02
CA LYS A 181 3.83 -24.91 9.46
C LYS A 181 4.74 -25.18 8.29
N TRP A 182 5.98 -24.71 8.38
CA TRP A 182 7.00 -24.92 7.36
C TRP A 182 7.96 -26.03 7.78
N SER A 183 8.46 -26.79 6.81
CA SER A 183 9.59 -27.68 7.04
C SER A 183 10.87 -26.86 7.23
N GLY A 184 11.65 -27.16 8.26
CA GLY A 184 12.90 -26.44 8.56
C GLY A 184 12.65 -25.09 9.24
N ASN A 185 13.57 -24.14 9.04
CA ASN A 185 13.49 -22.79 9.61
C ASN A 185 13.67 -21.73 8.50
N PRO A 186 12.66 -21.55 7.63
CA PRO A 186 12.75 -20.57 6.55
C PRO A 186 12.90 -19.16 7.13
N ARG A 187 13.74 -18.34 6.48
CA ARG A 187 13.86 -16.92 6.80
C ARG A 187 12.92 -16.14 5.90
N PHE A 188 11.90 -15.54 6.50
CA PHE A 188 10.99 -14.64 5.81
C PHE A 188 11.44 -13.19 5.93
N THR A 189 11.26 -12.44 4.86
CA THR A 189 11.60 -11.02 4.74
C THR A 189 10.47 -10.26 4.07
N ASP A 190 10.69 -8.97 3.84
CA ASP A 190 9.78 -8.06 3.11
C ASP A 190 9.45 -8.48 1.66
N HIS A 191 10.10 -9.52 1.13
CA HIS A 191 9.87 -10.12 -0.19
C HIS A 191 9.28 -11.55 -0.13
N SER A 192 8.87 -12.00 1.05
CA SER A 192 8.26 -13.33 1.26
C SER A 192 6.76 -13.34 1.09
#